data_AF-A0A7V8ZKV0-F1
#
_entry.id   AF-A0A7V8ZKV0-F1
#
_cell.length_a   1.000
_cell.length_b   1.000
_cell.length_c   1.000
_cell.angle_alpha   90.00
_cell.angle_beta   90.00
_cell.angle_gamma   90.00
#
_symmetry.space_group_name_H-M   'P 1'
#
loop_
_entity.id
_entity.type
_entity.pdbx_description
1 polymer ?
#
loop_
_entity_poly.entity_id
_entity_poly.type
_entity_poly.pdbx_seq_one_letter_code
_entity_poly.pdbx_strand_id
1 'polypeptide(L)'
;MTSQGSAYARFRRALATGNLTLIRAAAAELPQVRLDDALEVCVLLRDREPQRYEAAAVRWIARFCVERVDVSLEDVHHATRAFALMRRGEPEEALTVLQALCAGP
;
A
#
# COMPACT_ATOMS: atom_id res chain seq x y z
N MET A 1 17.99 -20.99 4.47
CA MET A 1 16.91 -20.14 3.92
C MET A 1 15.69 -20.33 4.78
N THR A 2 15.27 -19.31 5.54
CA THR A 2 14.10 -19.42 6.42
C THR A 2 12.81 -19.43 5.58
N SER A 3 11.79 -20.17 6.02
CA SER A 3 10.49 -20.25 5.33
C SER A 3 9.90 -18.85 5.05
N GLN A 4 10.12 -17.91 5.98
CA GLN A 4 9.66 -16.51 5.88
C GLN A 4 10.29 -15.74 4.71
N GLY A 5 11.59 -15.93 4.42
CA GLY A 5 12.23 -15.28 3.28
C GLY A 5 11.69 -15.78 1.93
N SER A 6 11.33 -17.06 1.87
CA SER A 6 10.71 -17.66 0.68
C SER A 6 9.29 -17.14 0.45
N ALA A 7 8.49 -17.00 1.51
CA ALA A 7 7.13 -16.44 1.45
C ALA A 7 7.14 -14.97 0.98
N TYR A 8 8.01 -14.13 1.53
CA TYR A 8 8.14 -12.74 1.10
C TYR A 8 8.57 -12.62 -0.37
N ALA A 9 9.54 -13.42 -0.81
CA ALA A 9 9.97 -13.44 -2.21
C ALA A 9 8.85 -13.89 -3.17
N ARG A 10 7.98 -14.81 -2.74
CA ARG A 10 6.78 -15.22 -3.51
C ARG A 10 5.78 -14.06 -3.60
N PHE A 11 5.54 -13.36 -2.51
CA PHE A 11 4.66 -12.19 -2.49
C PHE A 11 5.17 -11.06 -3.39
N ARG A 12 6.46 -10.70 -3.34
CA ARG A 12 7.05 -9.71 -4.25
C ARG A 12 6.94 -10.11 -5.72
N ARG A 13 7.12 -11.40 -6.03
CA ARG A 13 6.87 -11.93 -7.38
C ARG A 13 5.41 -11.81 -7.78
N ALA A 14 4.47 -12.07 -6.88
CA ALA A 14 3.05 -11.90 -7.15
C ALA A 14 2.69 -10.42 -7.41
N LEU A 15 3.23 -9.47 -6.63
CA LEU A 15 3.04 -8.04 -6.85
C LEU A 15 3.48 -7.60 -8.25
N ALA A 16 4.65 -8.08 -8.71
CA ALA A 16 5.16 -7.78 -10.06
C ALA A 16 4.23 -8.25 -11.19
N THR A 17 3.31 -9.20 -10.94
CA THR A 17 2.32 -9.64 -11.95
C THR A 17 1.10 -8.73 -12.05
N GLY A 18 0.83 -7.90 -11.02
CA GLY A 18 -0.41 -7.14 -10.89
C GLY A 18 -1.69 -8.00 -10.78
N ASN A 19 -1.57 -9.32 -10.58
CA ASN A 19 -2.70 -10.22 -10.44
C ASN A 19 -3.18 -10.25 -8.97
N LEU A 20 -4.28 -9.56 -8.68
CA LEU A 20 -4.82 -9.43 -7.32
C LEU A 20 -5.16 -10.78 -6.67
N THR A 21 -5.51 -11.81 -7.44
CA THR A 21 -5.74 -13.16 -6.90
C THR A 21 -4.45 -13.76 -6.35
N LEU A 22 -3.37 -13.71 -7.14
CA LEU A 22 -2.05 -14.21 -6.71
C LEU A 22 -1.48 -13.38 -5.55
N ILE A 23 -1.67 -12.07 -5.59
CA ILE A 23 -1.22 -11.16 -4.52
C ILE A 23 -1.92 -11.49 -3.21
N ARG A 24 -3.25 -11.68 -3.22
CA ARG A 24 -4.02 -12.06 -2.02
C ARG A 24 -3.59 -13.41 -1.46
N ALA A 25 -3.40 -14.39 -2.34
CA ALA A 25 -2.95 -15.73 -1.94
C ALA A 25 -1.56 -15.67 -1.27
N ALA A 26 -0.60 -14.96 -1.89
CA ALA A 26 0.73 -14.83 -1.32
C ALA A 26 0.77 -13.95 -0.06
N ALA A 27 -0.07 -12.91 0.03
CA ALA A 27 -0.17 -12.04 1.20
C ALA A 27 -0.68 -12.80 2.44
N ALA A 28 -1.60 -13.77 2.25
CA ALA A 28 -2.14 -14.59 3.33
C ALA A 28 -1.09 -15.50 4.01
N GLU A 29 0.04 -15.74 3.33
CA GLU A 29 1.17 -16.51 3.88
C GLU A 29 2.12 -15.63 4.72
N LEU A 30 1.99 -14.31 4.65
CA LEU A 30 2.84 -13.40 5.39
C LEU A 30 2.25 -13.14 6.79
N PRO A 31 3.10 -13.09 7.85
CA PRO A 31 2.65 -12.66 9.17
C PRO A 31 2.08 -11.24 9.16
N GLN A 32 2.70 -10.38 8.35
CA GLN A 32 2.31 -8.98 8.15
C GLN A 32 2.81 -8.52 6.78
N VAL A 33 1.95 -7.80 6.05
CA VAL A 33 2.34 -7.08 4.83
C VAL A 33 2.94 -5.74 5.25
N ARG A 34 4.14 -5.41 4.77
CA ARG A 34 4.79 -4.12 5.07
C ARG A 34 3.96 -2.95 4.54
N LEU A 35 4.12 -1.76 5.12
CA LEU A 35 3.31 -0.59 4.76
C LEU A 35 3.52 -0.14 3.30
N ASP A 36 4.76 -0.21 2.82
CA ASP A 36 5.16 0.09 1.44
C ASP A 36 4.58 -0.93 0.44
N ASP A 37 4.64 -2.21 0.77
CA ASP A 37 3.99 -3.26 -0.04
C ASP A 37 2.46 -3.09 -0.07
N ALA A 38 1.86 -2.68 1.06
CA ALA A 38 0.42 -2.42 1.14
C ALA A 38 0.00 -1.18 0.32
N LEU A 39 0.89 -0.19 0.17
CA LEU A 39 0.67 0.94 -0.73
C LEU A 39 0.59 0.46 -2.19
N GLU A 40 1.50 -0.42 -2.62
CA GLU A 40 1.49 -0.99 -3.97
C GLU A 40 0.18 -1.75 -4.25
N VAL A 41 -0.35 -2.48 -3.26
CA VAL A 41 -1.67 -3.12 -3.36
C VAL A 41 -2.80 -2.08 -3.50
N CYS A 42 -2.76 -0.95 -2.78
CA CYS A 42 -3.77 0.10 -2.93
C CYS A 42 -3.77 0.69 -4.35
N VAL A 43 -2.58 0.93 -4.93
CA VAL A 43 -2.44 1.41 -6.32
C VAL A 43 -3.05 0.40 -7.29
N LEU A 44 -2.78 -0.89 -7.14
CA LEU A 44 -3.35 -1.93 -8.00
C LEU A 44 -4.88 -2.03 -7.87
N LEU A 45 -5.42 -1.85 -6.66
CA LEU A 45 -6.87 -1.87 -6.43
C LEU A 45 -7.58 -0.72 -7.14
N ARG A 46 -6.95 0.46 -7.27
CA ARG A 46 -7.52 1.58 -8.01
C ARG A 46 -7.94 1.16 -9.43
N ASP A 47 -7.04 0.48 -10.13
CA ASP A 47 -7.20 0.17 -11.55
C ASP A 47 -8.05 -1.09 -11.77
N ARG A 48 -7.93 -2.08 -10.89
CA ARG A 48 -8.54 -3.40 -11.09
C ARG A 48 -9.85 -3.60 -10.33
N GLU A 49 -10.00 -2.94 -9.19
CA GLU A 49 -11.17 -3.09 -8.31
C GLU A 49 -11.49 -1.75 -7.61
N PRO A 50 -11.90 -0.71 -8.37
CA PRO A 50 -12.11 0.64 -7.84
C PRO A 50 -13.09 0.70 -6.66
N GLN A 51 -14.06 -0.23 -6.61
CA GLN A 51 -15.00 -0.38 -5.49
C GLN A 51 -14.34 -0.75 -4.16
N ARG A 52 -13.13 -1.33 -4.17
CA ARG A 52 -12.36 -1.71 -2.96
C ARG A 52 -11.25 -0.72 -2.65
N TYR A 53 -10.92 0.16 -3.58
CA TYR A 53 -9.82 1.12 -3.45
C TYR A 53 -9.97 2.02 -2.23
N GLU A 54 -11.14 2.66 -2.05
CA GLU A 54 -11.35 3.62 -0.96
C GLU A 54 -11.20 2.97 0.42
N ALA A 55 -11.81 1.81 0.61
CA ALA A 55 -11.67 1.06 1.86
C ALA A 55 -10.23 0.57 2.09
N ALA A 56 -9.45 0.32 1.03
CA ALA A 56 -8.02 -0.01 1.17
C ALA A 56 -7.19 1.22 1.56
N ALA A 57 -7.42 2.36 0.92
CA ALA A 57 -6.75 3.62 1.23
C ALA A 57 -7.00 4.05 2.69
N VAL A 58 -8.24 4.01 3.17
CA VAL A 58 -8.57 4.35 4.56
C VAL A 58 -7.87 3.42 5.55
N ARG A 59 -7.83 2.11 5.28
CA ARG A 59 -7.11 1.14 6.12
C ARG A 59 -5.60 1.39 6.09
N TRP A 60 -5.05 1.78 4.95
CA TRP A 60 -3.64 2.14 4.83
C TRP A 60 -3.31 3.37 5.68
N ILE A 61 -4.15 4.42 5.64
CA ILE A 61 -3.96 5.64 6.46
C ILE A 61 -4.02 5.29 7.94
N ALA A 62 -4.99 4.47 8.37
CA ALA A 62 -5.08 4.03 9.75
C ALA A 62 -3.83 3.27 10.20
N ARG A 63 -3.29 2.40 9.34
CA ARG A 63 -2.01 1.71 9.60
C ARG A 63 -0.83 2.66 9.66
N PHE A 64 -0.74 3.62 8.74
CA PHE A 64 0.30 4.64 8.73
C PHE A 64 0.36 5.38 10.08
N CYS A 65 -0.80 5.81 10.62
CA CYS A 65 -0.88 6.48 11.92
C CYS A 65 -0.45 5.61 13.11
N VAL A 66 -0.52 4.27 13.00
CA VAL A 66 -0.20 3.34 14.10
C VAL A 66 1.23 2.79 13.97
N GLU A 67 1.71 2.59 12.75
CA GLU A 67 3.02 1.98 12.47
C GLU A 67 4.18 2.98 12.45
N ARG A 68 3.90 4.29 12.51
CA ARG A 68 4.90 5.36 12.49
C ARG A 68 4.80 6.18 13.78
N VAL A 69 5.95 6.48 14.38
CA VAL A 69 6.02 7.08 15.73
C VAL A 69 5.76 8.59 15.70
N ASP A 70 6.17 9.29 14.64
CA ASP A 70 6.14 10.75 14.54
C ASP A 70 5.17 11.26 13.47
N VAL A 71 4.00 10.64 13.34
CA VAL A 71 2.99 11.06 12.34
C VAL A 71 2.29 12.32 12.81
N SER A 72 2.40 13.38 12.01
CA SER A 72 1.67 14.63 12.22
C SER A 72 0.29 14.61 11.52
N LEU A 73 -0.58 15.55 11.90
CA LEU A 73 -1.85 15.77 11.17
C LEU A 73 -1.61 16.19 9.71
N GLU A 74 -0.49 16.86 9.43
CA GLU A 74 -0.08 17.26 8.08
C GLU A 74 0.25 16.03 7.23
N ASP A 75 0.95 15.03 7.78
CA ASP A 75 1.23 13.76 7.09
C ASP A 75 -0.06 12.99 6.76
N VAL A 76 -1.01 12.95 7.69
CA VAL A 76 -2.33 12.33 7.48
C VAL A 76 -3.11 13.07 6.40
N HIS A 77 -3.04 14.40 6.40
CA HIS A 77 -3.66 15.23 5.37
C HIS A 77 -3.03 14.97 4.00
N HIS A 78 -1.69 14.90 3.92
CA HIS A 78 -0.97 14.55 2.70
C HIS A 78 -1.35 13.17 2.17
N ALA A 79 -1.40 12.14 3.03
CA ALA A 79 -1.85 10.81 2.65
C ALA A 79 -3.28 10.83 2.10
N THR A 80 -4.20 11.49 2.80
CA THR A 80 -5.62 11.59 2.40
C THR A 80 -5.77 12.29 1.05
N ARG A 81 -5.09 13.43 0.86
CA ARG A 81 -5.07 14.15 -0.43
C ARG A 81 -4.49 13.31 -1.54
N ALA A 82 -3.35 12.66 -1.31
CA ALA A 82 -2.70 11.84 -2.33
C ALA A 82 -3.59 10.68 -2.78
N PHE A 83 -4.23 9.94 -1.87
CA PHE A 83 -5.19 8.89 -2.26
C PHE A 83 -6.41 9.45 -3.01
N ALA A 84 -6.89 10.65 -2.65
CA ALA A 84 -7.98 11.29 -3.36
C ALA A 84 -7.60 11.72 -4.79
N LEU A 85 -6.41 12.30 -4.98
CA LEU A 85 -5.86 12.66 -6.30
C LEU A 85 -5.61 11.43 -7.17
N MET A 86 -5.04 10.39 -6.57
CA MET A 86 -4.80 9.12 -7.23
C MET A 86 -6.10 8.51 -7.78
N ARG A 87 -7.23 8.66 -7.08
CA ARG A 87 -8.55 8.23 -7.58
C ARG A 87 -9.05 9.07 -8.77
N ARG A 88 -8.66 10.34 -8.85
CA ARG A 88 -9.13 11.30 -9.87
C ARG A 88 -8.35 11.24 -11.18
N GLY A 89 -7.22 10.52 -11.20
CA GLY A 89 -6.43 10.32 -12.42
C GLY A 89 -5.07 11.02 -12.44
N GLU A 90 -4.55 11.48 -11.29
CA GLU A 90 -3.22 12.10 -11.16
C GLU A 90 -2.27 11.19 -10.34
N PRO A 91 -1.80 10.06 -10.89
CA PRO A 91 -1.22 8.99 -10.10
C PRO A 91 0.25 9.19 -9.72
N GLU A 92 1.06 9.86 -10.54
CA GLU A 92 2.52 9.96 -10.37
C GLU A 92 2.90 10.85 -9.18
N GLU A 93 2.33 12.05 -9.11
CA GLU A 93 2.54 12.98 -8.00
C GLU A 93 2.01 12.39 -6.68
N ALA A 94 0.80 11.83 -6.72
CA ALA A 94 0.20 11.18 -5.56
C ALA A 94 1.03 10.00 -5.04
N LEU A 95 1.57 9.16 -5.95
CA LEU A 95 2.41 8.04 -5.56
C LEU A 95 3.72 8.51 -4.93
N THR A 96 4.33 9.56 -5.46
CA THR A 96 5.56 10.15 -4.92
C THR A 96 5.36 10.61 -3.47
N VAL A 97 4.26 11.31 -3.20
CA VAL A 97 3.90 11.75 -1.83
C VAL A 97 3.74 10.54 -0.90
N LEU A 98 2.98 9.52 -1.33
CA LEU A 98 2.73 8.32 -0.51
C LEU A 98 4.01 7.51 -0.25
N GLN A 99 4.92 7.45 -1.22
CA GLN A 99 6.23 6.80 -1.07
C GLN A 99 7.14 7.57 -0.12
N ALA A 100 7.11 8.90 -0.12
CA ALA A 100 7.85 9.70 0.85
C ALA A 100 7.37 9.43 2.28
N LEU A 101 6.04 9.35 2.49
CA LEU A 101 5.47 8.99 3.79
C LEU A 101 5.84 7.58 4.24
N CYS A 102 5.97 6.62 3.31
CA CYS A 102 6.50 5.29 3.61
C CYS A 102 7.94 5.31 4.10
N ALA A 103 8.80 6.14 3.48
CA ALA A 103 10.21 6.24 3.81
C ALA A 103 10.44 6.83 5.21
N GLY A 104 9.50 7.67 5.68
CA GLY A 104 9.65 8.43 6.92
C GLY A 104 10.55 9.66 6.72
N PRO A 105 10.55 10.60 7.68
CA PRO A 105 11.57 11.64 7.76
C PRO A 105 12.97 11.07 8.05
#